data_AF-A0A0C9MAZ4-F1
#
_entry.id   AF-A0A0C9MAZ4-F1
#
_cell.length_a   1.000
_cell.length_b   1.000
_cell.length_c   1.000
_cell.angle_alpha   90.00
_cell.angle_beta   90.00
_cell.angle_gamma   90.00
#
_symmetry.space_group_name_H-M   'P 1'
#
loop_
_entity.id
_entity.type
_entity.pdbx_description
1 polymer ?
#
loop_
_entity_poly.entity_id
_entity_poly.type
_entity_poly.pdbx_seq_one_letter_code
_entity_poly.pdbx_strand_id
1 'polypeptide(L)'
;MLANIDKSTAQAANYGFEGITMIILVARLVASRFQPQPFDISFFVVVLALVVLIARALTSHFSLTLGTASDLVTLIAEGGTATAAQLASAKAGTEISIANRVLETTFWWSQSTLLLLLYKRLVAHIKWTKAATIGTWAFLGLSYVGTVVTIFVECHPFHLYWQTSPDPGKCVKAYRTTVIQCTSLIILDLALMVIASPVLFVKGRRTVQRVRIAGLFALGILCTVFSCLRMVYIFAEDSAQAGRIFWSGLLVMVCAFVANAPIIYGSITLFTKNVKSSAAEKYVISGQNPSKGTKGAKSGLDTNVHITTTYHVTTEAGSEEKRVTTVAEQEVV
;
A
#
# COMPACT_ATOMS: atom_id res chain seq x y z
N MET A 1 -6.10 -8.32 31.07
CA MET A 1 -5.33 -7.17 31.58
C MET A 1 -4.61 -6.59 30.36
N LEU A 2 -5.26 -5.67 29.64
CA LEU A 2 -4.64 -4.98 28.50
C LEU A 2 -3.72 -3.91 29.08
N ALA A 3 -2.43 -3.95 28.73
CA ALA A 3 -1.49 -2.94 29.19
C ALA A 3 -1.91 -1.58 28.62
N ASN A 4 -2.18 -0.60 29.49
CA ASN A 4 -2.41 0.77 29.06
C ASN A 4 -1.16 1.27 28.32
N ILE A 5 -1.33 1.65 27.06
CA ILE A 5 -0.22 2.15 26.23
C ILE A 5 0.10 3.57 26.69
N ASP A 6 1.25 3.74 27.35
CA ASP A 6 1.72 5.05 27.75
C ASP A 6 2.10 5.92 26.54
N LYS A 7 2.02 7.25 26.70
CA LYS A 7 2.36 8.23 25.65
C LYS A 7 3.78 8.06 25.12
N SER A 8 4.75 7.78 26.00
CA SER A 8 6.15 7.58 25.61
C SER A 8 6.32 6.33 24.73
N THR A 9 5.64 5.25 25.08
CA THR A 9 5.66 3.99 24.34
C THR A 9 4.96 4.15 22.99
N ALA A 10 3.80 4.80 22.96
CA ALA A 10 3.08 5.10 21.71
C ALA A 10 3.93 5.93 20.75
N GLN A 11 4.63 6.95 21.27
CA GLN A 11 5.49 7.82 20.47
C GLN A 11 6.70 7.08 19.88
N ALA A 12 7.42 6.31 20.71
CA ALA A 12 8.57 5.53 20.26
C ALA A 12 8.18 4.49 19.20
N ALA A 13 7.07 3.78 19.41
CA ALA A 13 6.54 2.82 18.46
C ALA A 13 6.12 3.50 17.14
N ASN A 14 5.44 4.65 17.21
CA ASN A 14 5.00 5.37 16.02
C ASN A 14 6.17 5.81 15.13
N TYR A 15 7.29 6.28 15.72
CA TYR A 15 8.49 6.57 14.95
C TYR A 15 9.08 5.33 14.26
N GLY A 16 9.08 4.19 14.95
CA GLY A 16 9.49 2.92 14.36
C GLY A 16 8.62 2.54 13.16
N PHE A 17 7.29 2.58 13.33
CA PHE A 17 6.34 2.25 12.28
C PHE A 17 6.44 3.20 11.08
N GLU A 18 6.54 4.51 11.32
CA GLU A 18 6.68 5.52 10.27
C GLU A 18 8.02 5.40 9.52
N GLY A 19 9.12 5.14 10.24
CA GLY A 19 10.42 4.91 9.64
C GLY A 19 10.43 3.69 8.71
N ILE A 20 9.88 2.56 9.17
CA ILE A 20 9.75 1.35 8.34
C ILE A 20 8.85 1.63 7.12
N THR A 21 7.74 2.33 7.32
CA THR A 21 6.81 2.69 6.24
C THR A 21 7.53 3.56 5.19
N MET A 22 8.30 4.56 5.62
CA MET A 22 9.07 5.42 4.75
C MET A 22 10.07 4.61 3.91
N ILE A 23 10.80 3.68 4.54
CA ILE A 23 11.72 2.77 3.83
C ILE A 23 10.98 1.96 2.75
N ILE A 24 9.81 1.42 3.07
CA ILE A 24 9.00 0.64 2.11
C ILE A 24 8.59 1.50 0.91
N LEU A 25 8.10 2.73 1.14
CA LEU A 25 7.66 3.63 0.06
C LEU A 25 8.85 4.10 -0.80
N VAL A 26 9.97 4.45 -0.18
CA VAL A 26 11.19 4.81 -0.92
C VAL A 26 11.70 3.63 -1.74
N ALA A 27 11.75 2.43 -1.16
CA ALA A 27 12.11 1.21 -1.88
C ALA A 27 11.17 0.95 -3.06
N ARG A 28 9.85 1.19 -2.89
CA ARG A 28 8.86 1.08 -3.96
C ARG A 28 9.10 2.10 -5.09
N LEU A 29 9.44 3.35 -4.77
CA LEU A 29 9.73 4.39 -5.77
C LEU A 29 10.99 4.04 -6.57
N VAL A 30 12.05 3.60 -5.88
CA VAL A 30 13.28 3.11 -6.53
C VAL A 30 12.98 1.89 -7.40
N ALA A 31 12.21 0.93 -6.89
CA ALA A 31 11.79 -0.26 -7.62
C ALA A 31 10.97 0.05 -8.89
N SER A 32 10.23 1.16 -8.90
CA SER A 32 9.45 1.60 -10.08
C SER A 32 10.35 1.99 -11.25
N ARG A 33 11.55 2.51 -10.98
CA ARG A 33 12.51 2.91 -12.03
C ARG A 33 12.98 1.74 -12.90
N PHE A 34 12.95 0.53 -12.37
CA PHE A 34 13.32 -0.70 -13.09
C PHE A 34 12.16 -1.36 -13.84
N GLN A 35 10.94 -0.83 -13.70
CA GLN A 35 9.78 -1.37 -14.42
C GLN A 35 9.72 -0.82 -15.85
N PRO A 36 9.12 -1.55 -16.81
CA PRO A 36 9.02 -1.11 -18.20
C PRO A 36 8.29 0.23 -18.38
N GLN A 37 7.37 0.56 -17.48
CA GLN A 37 6.73 1.87 -17.41
C GLN A 37 6.98 2.49 -16.02
N PRO A 38 7.99 3.36 -15.88
CA PRO A 38 8.44 3.84 -14.57
C PRO A 38 7.50 4.89 -13.95
N PHE A 39 6.70 5.60 -14.76
CA PHE A 39 5.84 6.71 -14.33
C PHE A 39 4.36 6.41 -14.63
N ASP A 40 3.83 5.39 -13.98
CA ASP A 40 2.40 5.08 -14.06
C ASP A 40 1.60 5.82 -12.96
N ILE A 41 0.26 5.71 -13.00
CA ILE A 41 -0.61 6.29 -11.96
C ILE A 41 -0.21 5.78 -10.56
N SER A 42 0.23 4.52 -10.45
CA SER A 42 0.70 3.95 -9.18
C SER A 42 1.90 4.71 -8.61
N PHE A 43 2.83 5.16 -9.45
CA PHE A 43 3.97 5.97 -9.02
C PHE A 43 3.52 7.27 -8.33
N PHE A 44 2.62 8.03 -8.94
CA PHE A 44 2.13 9.29 -8.37
C PHE A 44 1.34 9.08 -7.08
N VAL A 45 0.57 7.99 -6.98
CA VAL A 45 -0.13 7.63 -5.73
C VAL A 45 0.86 7.30 -4.61
N VAL A 46 2.00 6.64 -4.90
CA VAL A 46 3.06 6.39 -3.91
C VAL A 46 3.74 7.69 -3.49
N VAL A 47 4.00 8.61 -4.43
CA VAL A 47 4.54 9.95 -4.10
C VAL A 47 3.59 10.71 -3.17
N LEU A 48 2.29 10.73 -3.49
CA LEU A 48 1.27 11.33 -2.62
C LEU A 48 1.28 10.66 -1.23
N ALA A 49 1.30 9.33 -1.18
CA ALA A 49 1.33 8.59 0.09
C ALA A 49 2.58 8.91 0.93
N LEU A 50 3.73 9.14 0.29
CA LEU A 50 4.97 9.54 0.98
C LEU A 50 4.86 10.95 1.56
N VAL A 51 4.31 11.90 0.81
CA VAL A 51 4.08 13.28 1.30
C VAL A 51 3.10 13.27 2.48
N VAL A 52 2.01 12.51 2.35
CA VAL A 52 1.01 12.35 3.42
C VAL A 52 1.62 11.69 4.67
N LEU A 53 2.49 10.68 4.50
CA LEU A 53 3.19 10.04 5.62
C LEU A 53 4.10 11.01 6.37
N ILE A 54 4.85 11.86 5.66
CA ILE A 54 5.72 12.87 6.28
C ILE A 54 4.88 13.88 7.05
N ALA A 55 3.80 14.38 6.45
CA ALA A 55 2.87 15.29 7.13
C ALA A 55 2.27 14.65 8.39
N ARG A 56 1.87 13.37 8.31
CA ARG A 56 1.33 12.60 9.43
C ARG A 56 2.36 12.47 10.57
N ALA A 57 3.61 12.18 10.25
CA ALA A 57 4.67 12.05 11.24
C ALA A 57 4.86 13.34 12.06
N LEU A 58 4.85 14.48 11.36
CA LEU A 58 4.93 15.80 11.98
C LEU A 58 3.69 16.06 12.86
N THR A 59 2.48 15.88 12.34
CA THR A 59 1.25 16.14 13.09
C THR A 59 1.10 15.20 14.29
N SER A 60 1.50 13.94 14.17
CA SER A 60 1.44 12.96 15.27
C SER A 60 2.40 13.36 16.41
N HIS A 61 3.60 13.81 16.07
CA HIS A 61 4.55 14.31 17.07
C HIS A 61 4.01 15.53 17.82
N PHE A 62 3.50 16.53 17.11
CA PHE A 62 2.96 17.74 17.74
C PHE A 62 1.66 17.48 18.52
N SER A 63 0.80 16.56 18.05
CA SER A 63 -0.44 16.21 18.76
C SER A 63 -0.16 15.54 20.11
N LEU A 64 0.87 14.67 20.18
CA LEU A 64 1.26 14.00 21.42
C LEU A 64 1.96 14.95 22.41
N THR A 65 2.78 15.88 21.93
CA THR A 65 3.53 16.82 22.79
C THR A 65 2.65 17.93 23.36
N LEU A 66 1.73 18.48 22.55
CA LEU A 66 0.81 19.53 23.00
C LEU A 66 -0.35 18.99 23.86
N GLY A 67 -0.66 17.71 23.71
CA GLY A 67 -1.84 17.07 24.31
C GLY A 67 -3.14 17.48 23.63
N THR A 68 -4.18 16.65 23.76
CA THR A 68 -5.48 16.89 23.13
C THR A 68 -6.58 17.13 24.16
N ALA A 69 -7.69 17.73 23.74
CA ALA A 69 -8.88 17.87 24.58
C ALA A 69 -9.40 16.49 25.04
N SER A 70 -9.31 15.46 24.19
CA SER A 70 -9.67 14.08 24.61
C SER A 70 -8.83 13.59 25.78
N ASP A 71 -7.53 13.89 25.81
CA ASP A 71 -6.65 13.46 26.90
C ASP A 71 -6.98 14.17 28.20
N LEU A 72 -7.35 15.45 28.14
CA LEU A 72 -7.74 16.22 29.32
C LEU A 72 -9.09 15.79 29.86
N VAL A 73 -10.06 15.51 28.99
CA VAL A 73 -11.38 14.99 29.42
C VAL A 73 -11.22 13.64 30.12
N THR A 74 -10.38 12.74 29.59
CA THR A 74 -10.09 11.46 30.25
C THR A 74 -9.36 11.66 31.59
N LEU A 75 -8.36 12.54 31.65
CA LEU A 75 -7.64 12.85 32.89
C LEU A 75 -8.57 13.38 33.99
N ILE A 76 -9.50 14.28 33.63
CA ILE A 76 -10.49 14.84 34.57
C ILE A 76 -11.49 13.77 35.01
N ALA A 77 -11.92 12.89 34.10
CA ALA A 77 -12.82 11.78 34.42
C ALA A 77 -12.18 10.77 35.40
N GLU A 78 -10.86 10.59 35.36
CA GLU A 78 -10.09 9.75 36.28
C GLU A 78 -9.78 10.46 37.63
N GLY A 79 -10.28 11.68 37.84
CA GLY A 79 -10.08 12.46 39.07
C GLY A 79 -8.82 13.33 39.09
N GLY A 80 -8.14 13.46 37.96
CA GLY A 80 -7.00 14.37 37.79
C GLY A 80 -7.42 15.83 37.58
N THR A 81 -6.50 16.76 37.81
CA THR A 81 -6.71 18.20 37.57
C THR A 81 -5.91 18.67 36.36
N ALA A 82 -6.56 19.33 35.41
CA ALA A 82 -5.87 19.93 34.26
C ALA A 82 -5.20 21.26 34.64
N THR A 83 -3.92 21.39 34.34
CA THR A 83 -3.18 22.65 34.56
C THR A 83 -3.57 23.70 33.51
N ALA A 84 -3.57 24.99 33.87
CA ALA A 84 -3.89 26.09 32.95
C ALA A 84 -3.03 26.07 31.66
N ALA A 85 -1.76 25.68 31.77
CA ALA A 85 -0.87 25.49 30.63
C ALA A 85 -1.34 24.37 29.67
N GLN A 86 -1.83 23.25 30.22
CA GLN A 86 -2.35 22.12 29.42
C GLN A 86 -3.65 22.49 28.72
N LEU A 87 -4.50 23.27 29.39
CA LEU A 87 -5.75 23.76 28.80
C LEU A 87 -5.48 24.71 27.61
N ALA A 88 -4.45 25.56 27.72
CA ALA A 88 -4.06 26.47 26.64
C ALA A 88 -3.48 25.73 25.42
N SER A 89 -2.68 24.68 25.62
CA SER A 89 -2.07 23.91 24.52
C SER A 89 -3.04 22.90 23.88
N ALA A 90 -4.04 22.41 24.61
CA ALA A 90 -4.94 21.36 24.15
C ALA A 90 -5.80 21.76 22.94
N LYS A 91 -6.11 23.05 22.77
CA LYS A 91 -6.82 23.53 21.57
C LYS A 91 -5.99 23.26 20.31
N ALA A 92 -4.74 23.71 20.30
CA ALA A 92 -3.83 23.50 19.18
C ALA A 92 -3.57 22.01 18.92
N GLY A 93 -3.36 21.21 19.98
CA GLY A 93 -3.16 19.77 19.83
C GLY A 93 -4.38 19.03 19.29
N THR A 94 -5.60 19.50 19.61
CA THR A 94 -6.86 18.96 19.05
C THR A 94 -7.02 19.30 17.58
N GLU A 95 -6.76 20.55 17.18
CA GLU A 95 -6.79 20.98 15.77
C GLU A 95 -5.81 20.13 14.93
N ILE A 96 -4.59 19.94 15.43
CA ILE A 96 -3.58 19.09 14.80
C ILE A 96 -4.04 17.62 14.76
N SER A 97 -4.71 17.13 15.81
CA SER A 97 -5.24 15.77 15.81
C SER A 97 -6.32 15.56 14.74
N ILE A 98 -7.16 16.56 14.45
CA ILE A 98 -8.15 16.47 13.36
C ILE A 98 -7.44 16.39 12.01
N ALA A 99 -6.43 17.24 11.79
CA ALA A 99 -5.60 17.18 10.59
C ALA A 99 -4.92 15.81 10.42
N ASN A 100 -4.37 15.26 11.52
CA ASN A 100 -3.77 13.94 11.53
C ASN A 100 -4.75 12.88 11.03
N ARG A 101 -6.02 12.87 11.51
CA ARG A 101 -7.07 11.92 11.10
C ARG A 101 -7.35 11.95 9.59
N VAL A 102 -7.34 13.13 8.98
CA VAL A 102 -7.51 13.29 7.52
C VAL A 102 -6.32 12.70 6.78
N LEU A 103 -5.09 12.93 7.28
CA LEU A 103 -3.86 12.37 6.71
C LEU A 103 -3.84 10.83 6.78
N GLU A 104 -4.23 10.23 7.92
CA GLU A 104 -4.32 8.76 8.04
C GLU A 104 -5.33 8.18 7.04
N THR A 105 -6.51 8.81 6.95
CA THR A 105 -7.56 8.42 6.01
C THR A 105 -7.04 8.47 4.57
N THR A 106 -6.35 9.56 4.20
CA THR A 106 -5.78 9.73 2.86
C THR A 106 -4.73 8.66 2.58
N PHE A 107 -3.90 8.32 3.57
CA PHE A 107 -2.89 7.29 3.45
C PHE A 107 -3.49 5.91 3.18
N TRP A 108 -4.46 5.47 4.00
CA TRP A 108 -5.09 4.16 3.84
C TRP A 108 -5.80 4.03 2.50
N TRP A 109 -6.58 5.03 2.10
CA TRP A 109 -7.24 5.02 0.80
C TRP A 109 -6.25 5.04 -0.37
N SER A 110 -5.09 5.68 -0.21
CA SER A 110 -4.01 5.60 -1.19
C SER A 110 -3.46 4.17 -1.30
N GLN A 111 -3.26 3.45 -0.19
CA GLN A 111 -2.83 2.04 -0.24
C GLN A 111 -3.88 1.13 -0.87
N SER A 112 -5.17 1.32 -0.56
CA SER A 112 -6.27 0.59 -1.21
C SER A 112 -6.34 0.90 -2.71
N THR A 113 -6.07 2.14 -3.10
CA THR A 113 -5.98 2.56 -4.52
C THR A 113 -4.85 1.81 -5.23
N LEU A 114 -3.68 1.68 -4.61
CA LEU A 114 -2.55 0.92 -5.16
C LEU A 114 -2.90 -0.56 -5.37
N LEU A 115 -3.55 -1.17 -4.38
CA LEU A 115 -4.04 -2.56 -4.47
C LEU A 115 -5.07 -2.72 -5.59
N LEU A 116 -6.04 -1.80 -5.68
CA LEU A 116 -7.06 -1.84 -6.72
C LEU A 116 -6.46 -1.70 -8.13
N LEU A 117 -5.46 -0.83 -8.31
CA LEU A 117 -4.71 -0.71 -9.56
C LEU A 117 -3.97 -2.00 -9.91
N LEU A 118 -3.33 -2.64 -8.92
CA LEU A 118 -2.66 -3.93 -9.07
C LEU A 118 -3.66 -5.02 -9.50
N TYR A 119 -4.78 -5.16 -8.78
CA TYR A 119 -5.78 -6.18 -9.08
C TYR A 119 -6.44 -5.95 -10.43
N LYS A 120 -6.77 -4.72 -10.79
CA LYS A 120 -7.30 -4.36 -12.12
C LYS A 120 -6.39 -4.90 -13.24
N ARG A 121 -5.07 -4.79 -13.09
CA ARG A 121 -4.09 -5.34 -14.05
C ARG A 121 -4.09 -6.87 -14.07
N LEU A 122 -4.19 -7.52 -12.90
CA LEU A 122 -4.18 -8.98 -12.77
C LEU A 122 -5.42 -9.66 -13.39
N VAL A 123 -6.60 -9.04 -13.26
CA VAL A 123 -7.89 -9.63 -13.64
C VAL A 123 -8.49 -9.08 -14.93
N ALA A 124 -7.72 -8.33 -15.72
CA ALA A 124 -8.17 -7.66 -16.93
C ALA A 124 -8.83 -8.59 -17.98
N HIS A 125 -8.54 -9.89 -17.94
CA HIS A 125 -9.06 -10.90 -18.86
C HIS A 125 -10.47 -11.42 -18.51
N ILE A 126 -11.02 -11.05 -17.35
CA ILE A 126 -12.31 -11.58 -16.85
C ILE A 126 -13.38 -10.50 -16.95
N LYS A 127 -14.51 -10.81 -17.60
CA LYS A 127 -15.53 -9.80 -17.91
C LYS A 127 -16.25 -9.27 -16.67
N TRP A 128 -16.62 -10.14 -15.72
CA TRP A 128 -17.38 -9.71 -14.53
C TRP A 128 -16.54 -8.86 -13.57
N THR A 129 -15.22 -9.08 -13.51
CA THR A 129 -14.34 -8.34 -12.61
C THR A 129 -14.24 -6.87 -13.00
N LYS A 130 -14.54 -6.52 -14.25
CA LYS A 130 -14.66 -5.13 -14.71
C LYS A 130 -15.78 -4.39 -13.96
N ALA A 131 -16.96 -5.00 -13.85
CA ALA A 131 -18.09 -4.43 -13.12
C ALA A 131 -17.77 -4.31 -11.63
N ALA A 132 -17.20 -5.35 -11.03
CA ALA A 132 -16.76 -5.33 -9.62
C ALA A 132 -15.71 -4.23 -9.37
N THR A 133 -14.72 -4.10 -10.25
CA THR A 133 -13.69 -3.05 -10.17
C THR A 133 -14.30 -1.65 -10.20
N ILE A 134 -15.28 -1.39 -11.09
CA ILE A 134 -15.96 -0.09 -11.17
C ILE A 134 -16.73 0.19 -9.87
N GLY A 135 -17.46 -0.80 -9.35
CA GLY A 135 -18.16 -0.70 -8.07
C GLY A 135 -17.20 -0.40 -6.91
N THR A 136 -16.05 -1.06 -6.86
CA THR A 136 -15.03 -0.81 -5.84
C THR A 136 -14.40 0.58 -5.97
N TRP A 137 -14.17 1.10 -7.18
CA TRP A 137 -13.73 2.50 -7.37
C TRP A 137 -14.76 3.51 -6.84
N ALA A 138 -16.04 3.29 -7.16
CA ALA A 138 -17.12 4.14 -6.67
C ALA A 138 -17.21 4.10 -5.13
N PHE A 139 -17.15 2.90 -4.55
CA PHE A 139 -17.14 2.74 -3.10
C PHE A 139 -15.91 3.37 -2.44
N LEU A 140 -14.72 3.22 -3.03
CA LEU A 140 -13.48 3.83 -2.53
C LEU A 140 -13.61 5.35 -2.48
N GLY A 141 -14.10 5.99 -3.55
CA GLY A 141 -14.31 7.43 -3.58
C GLY A 141 -15.40 7.90 -2.60
N LEU A 142 -16.54 7.22 -2.57
CA LEU A 142 -17.66 7.60 -1.70
C LEU A 142 -17.33 7.41 -0.22
N SER A 143 -16.70 6.29 0.15
CA SER A 143 -16.29 6.02 1.53
C SER A 143 -15.19 6.96 1.99
N TYR A 144 -14.28 7.40 1.10
CA TYR A 144 -13.28 8.43 1.41
C TYR A 144 -13.96 9.74 1.80
N VAL A 145 -14.82 10.26 0.90
CA VAL A 145 -15.52 11.53 1.12
C VAL A 145 -16.39 11.43 2.37
N GLY A 146 -17.14 10.33 2.54
CA GLY A 146 -17.97 10.10 3.72
C GLY A 146 -17.16 10.08 5.01
N THR A 147 -16.00 9.42 5.03
CA THR A 147 -15.12 9.40 6.20
C THR A 147 -14.55 10.78 6.52
N VAL A 148 -14.09 11.52 5.50
CA VAL A 148 -13.56 12.88 5.67
C VAL A 148 -14.65 13.83 6.18
N VAL A 149 -15.85 13.78 5.61
CA VAL A 149 -16.99 14.57 6.12
C VAL A 149 -17.29 14.22 7.57
N THR A 150 -17.34 12.92 7.90
CA THR A 150 -17.57 12.44 9.28
C THR A 150 -16.54 13.01 10.25
N ILE A 151 -15.25 13.08 9.86
CA ILE A 151 -14.19 13.66 10.69
C ILE A 151 -14.52 15.10 11.12
N PHE A 152 -15.14 15.90 10.26
CA PHE A 152 -15.46 17.31 10.53
C PHE A 152 -16.82 17.52 11.22
N VAL A 153 -17.78 16.62 11.01
CA VAL A 153 -19.14 16.76 11.57
C VAL A 153 -19.36 15.92 12.84
N GLU A 154 -18.37 15.15 13.28
CA GLU A 154 -18.48 14.26 14.45
C GLU A 154 -18.80 15.02 15.74
N CYS A 155 -18.36 16.26 15.92
CA CYS A 155 -18.85 17.14 16.98
C CYS A 155 -19.59 18.34 16.38
N HIS A 156 -20.87 18.52 16.77
CA HIS A 156 -21.68 19.66 16.34
C HIS A 156 -22.36 20.31 17.56
N PRO A 157 -22.14 21.61 17.83
CA PRO A 157 -21.32 22.58 17.07
C PRO A 157 -19.79 22.32 17.11
N PHE A 158 -19.07 22.79 16.09
CA PHE A 158 -17.64 22.47 15.88
C PHE A 158 -16.71 22.87 17.05
N HIS A 159 -17.10 23.83 17.89
CA HIS A 159 -16.29 24.20 19.06
C HIS A 159 -16.18 23.10 20.12
N LEU A 160 -17.06 22.09 20.08
CA LEU A 160 -17.03 20.96 21.00
C LEU A 160 -15.77 20.09 20.85
N TYR A 161 -15.06 20.14 19.72
CA TYR A 161 -13.83 19.36 19.54
C TYR A 161 -12.76 19.70 20.58
N TRP A 162 -12.59 20.99 20.90
CA TRP A 162 -11.57 21.48 21.84
C TRP A 162 -12.14 21.92 23.19
N GLN A 163 -13.42 21.62 23.45
CA GLN A 163 -14.05 21.90 24.73
C GLN A 163 -13.61 20.86 25.77
N THR A 164 -13.13 21.32 26.92
CA THR A 164 -12.69 20.45 28.03
C THR A 164 -13.66 20.48 29.21
N SER A 165 -14.36 21.60 29.42
CA SER A 165 -15.38 21.77 30.44
C SER A 165 -16.44 22.78 29.96
N PRO A 166 -17.75 22.53 30.15
CA PRO A 166 -18.37 21.30 30.67
C PRO A 166 -18.15 20.09 29.73
N ASP A 167 -18.37 18.86 30.21
CA ASP A 167 -18.07 17.60 29.49
C ASP A 167 -18.65 17.61 28.06
N PRO A 168 -17.80 17.56 27.00
CA PRO A 168 -18.24 17.57 25.61
C PRO A 168 -18.83 16.21 25.16
N GLY A 169 -18.83 15.21 26.04
CA GLY A 169 -19.39 13.89 25.80
C GLY A 169 -18.52 13.04 24.86
N LYS A 170 -19.14 12.00 24.27
CA LYS A 170 -18.44 10.97 23.48
C LYS A 170 -17.94 11.42 22.11
N CYS A 171 -18.20 12.67 21.69
CA CYS A 171 -17.83 13.14 20.36
C CYS A 171 -16.30 13.37 20.23
N VAL A 172 -15.65 13.88 21.30
CA VAL A 172 -14.20 14.15 21.35
C VAL A 172 -13.38 12.85 21.35
N LYS A 173 -14.00 11.75 21.79
CA LYS A 173 -13.48 10.38 21.76
C LYS A 173 -13.46 9.73 20.38
N ALA A 174 -13.99 10.38 19.35
CA ALA A 174 -13.70 10.00 17.97
C ALA A 174 -14.22 8.60 17.54
N TYR A 175 -15.19 8.03 18.27
CA TYR A 175 -15.70 6.68 18.03
C TYR A 175 -16.43 6.51 16.70
N ARG A 176 -17.31 7.47 16.33
CA ARG A 176 -18.17 7.34 15.15
C ARG A 176 -17.33 7.30 13.88
N THR A 177 -16.40 8.24 13.78
CA THR A 177 -15.44 8.28 12.68
C THR A 177 -14.58 7.01 12.65
N THR A 178 -14.11 6.53 13.80
CA THR A 178 -13.29 5.30 13.85
C THR A 178 -14.05 4.08 13.32
N VAL A 179 -15.32 3.92 13.73
CA VAL A 179 -16.17 2.83 13.24
C VAL A 179 -16.39 2.94 11.74
N ILE A 180 -16.83 4.10 11.25
CA ILE A 180 -17.08 4.32 9.82
C ILE A 180 -15.83 4.04 8.99
N GLN A 181 -14.68 4.50 9.47
CA GLN A 181 -13.39 4.28 8.83
C GLN A 181 -13.00 2.81 8.80
N CYS A 182 -13.02 2.11 9.95
CA CYS A 182 -12.68 0.69 10.04
C CYS A 182 -13.64 -0.18 9.22
N THR A 183 -14.95 0.08 9.29
CA THR A 183 -15.95 -0.66 8.50
C THR A 183 -15.74 -0.43 7.00
N SER A 184 -15.47 0.80 6.57
CA SER A 184 -15.18 1.11 5.16
C SER A 184 -13.93 0.37 4.66
N LEU A 185 -12.87 0.34 5.48
CA LEU A 185 -11.64 -0.42 5.20
C LEU A 185 -11.91 -1.92 5.07
N ILE A 186 -12.66 -2.51 6.00
CA ILE A 186 -13.02 -3.94 5.93
C ILE A 186 -13.81 -4.25 4.66
N ILE A 187 -14.79 -3.41 4.31
CA ILE A 187 -15.57 -3.61 3.07
C ILE A 187 -14.68 -3.46 1.83
N LEU A 188 -13.75 -2.51 1.82
CA LEU A 188 -12.77 -2.35 0.73
C LEU A 188 -11.89 -3.60 0.59
N ASP A 189 -11.33 -4.11 1.69
CA ASP A 189 -10.49 -5.29 1.67
C ASP A 189 -11.25 -6.52 1.16
N LEU A 190 -12.48 -6.74 1.62
CA LEU A 190 -13.34 -7.82 1.13
C LEU A 190 -13.67 -7.67 -0.36
N ALA A 191 -13.96 -6.45 -0.83
CA ALA A 191 -14.20 -6.19 -2.24
C ALA A 191 -12.95 -6.52 -3.09
N LEU A 192 -11.76 -6.14 -2.61
CA LEU A 192 -10.49 -6.47 -3.28
C LEU A 192 -10.23 -7.99 -3.29
N MET A 193 -10.54 -8.71 -2.21
CA MET A 193 -10.47 -10.17 -2.17
C MET A 193 -11.43 -10.82 -3.18
N VAL A 194 -12.65 -10.33 -3.29
CA VAL A 194 -13.63 -10.83 -4.28
C VAL A 194 -13.10 -10.61 -5.70
N ILE A 195 -12.51 -9.45 -5.99
CA ILE A 195 -11.86 -9.20 -7.28
C ILE A 195 -10.67 -10.15 -7.49
N ALA A 196 -9.86 -10.43 -6.47
CA ALA A 196 -8.68 -11.30 -6.57
C ALA A 196 -9.03 -12.80 -6.67
N SER A 197 -10.20 -13.21 -6.16
CA SER A 197 -10.65 -14.60 -6.09
C SER A 197 -10.53 -15.42 -7.38
N PRO A 198 -10.84 -14.89 -8.59
CA PRO A 198 -10.83 -15.70 -9.81
C PRO A 198 -9.42 -16.14 -10.19
N VAL A 199 -8.41 -15.37 -9.77
CA VAL A 199 -7.00 -15.66 -10.04
C VAL A 199 -6.57 -16.96 -9.35
N LEU A 200 -7.23 -17.36 -8.25
CA LEU A 200 -6.95 -18.59 -7.51
C LEU A 200 -7.45 -19.86 -8.22
N PHE A 201 -8.50 -19.75 -9.05
CA PHE A 201 -9.17 -20.91 -9.66
C PHE A 201 -8.67 -21.28 -11.06
N VAL A 202 -7.73 -20.51 -11.61
CA VAL A 202 -7.15 -20.80 -12.94
C VAL A 202 -6.23 -22.04 -12.85
N LYS A 203 -6.69 -23.17 -13.40
CA LYS A 203 -5.94 -24.43 -13.51
C LYS A 203 -4.75 -24.28 -14.50
N GLY A 204 -3.62 -24.93 -14.21
CA GLY A 204 -2.46 -25.01 -15.12
C GLY A 204 -1.30 -24.05 -14.86
N ARG A 205 -1.30 -23.26 -13.78
CA ARG A 205 -0.17 -22.36 -13.44
C ARG A 205 0.99 -23.11 -12.77
N ARG A 206 2.23 -22.78 -13.13
CA ARG A 206 3.46 -23.29 -12.46
C ARG A 206 3.39 -22.99 -10.95
N THR A 207 3.92 -23.90 -10.12
CA THR A 207 3.86 -23.83 -8.63
C THR A 207 4.22 -22.46 -8.06
N VAL A 208 5.25 -21.81 -8.62
CA VAL A 208 5.70 -20.47 -8.20
C VAL A 208 4.61 -19.40 -8.38
N GLN A 209 3.82 -19.48 -9.44
CA GLN A 209 2.77 -18.51 -9.71
C GLN A 209 1.57 -18.73 -8.78
N ARG A 210 1.28 -19.98 -8.43
CA ARG A 210 0.26 -20.34 -7.43
C ARG A 210 0.59 -19.78 -6.05
N VAL A 211 1.85 -19.89 -5.62
CA VAL A 211 2.34 -19.32 -4.36
C VAL A 211 2.21 -17.79 -4.33
N ARG A 212 2.54 -17.11 -5.44
CA ARG A 212 2.40 -15.64 -5.53
C ARG A 212 0.97 -15.17 -5.37
N ILE A 213 0.02 -15.88 -5.99
CA ILE A 213 -1.41 -15.53 -5.92
C ILE A 213 -1.95 -15.83 -4.51
N ALA A 214 -1.55 -16.96 -3.91
CA ALA A 214 -1.91 -17.27 -2.52
C ALA A 214 -1.36 -16.22 -1.54
N GLY A 215 -0.14 -15.73 -1.77
CA GLY A 215 0.45 -14.64 -0.99
C GLY A 215 -0.37 -13.35 -1.06
N LEU A 216 -0.84 -12.95 -2.24
CA LEU A 216 -1.69 -11.76 -2.41
C LEU A 216 -3.02 -11.88 -1.64
N PHE A 217 -3.60 -13.07 -1.61
CA PHE A 217 -4.84 -13.32 -0.87
C PHE A 217 -4.59 -13.29 0.65
N ALA A 218 -3.51 -13.91 1.11
CA ALA A 218 -3.11 -13.89 2.52
C ALA A 218 -2.82 -12.46 3.03
N LEU A 219 -2.18 -11.63 2.21
CA LEU A 219 -1.93 -10.23 2.54
C LEU A 219 -3.22 -9.42 2.73
N GLY A 220 -4.25 -9.69 1.92
CA GLY A 220 -5.57 -9.10 2.10
C GLY A 220 -6.19 -9.50 3.44
N ILE A 221 -6.17 -10.80 3.78
CA ILE A 221 -6.74 -11.30 5.04
C ILE A 221 -6.03 -10.66 6.22
N LEU A 222 -4.71 -10.58 6.16
CA LEU A 222 -3.89 -9.94 7.19
C LEU A 222 -4.31 -8.48 7.40
N CYS A 223 -4.50 -7.70 6.33
CA CYS A 223 -4.97 -6.31 6.41
C CYS A 223 -6.35 -6.19 7.08
N THR A 224 -7.29 -7.07 6.73
CA THR A 224 -8.62 -7.10 7.34
C THR A 224 -8.56 -7.44 8.83
N VAL A 225 -7.74 -8.42 9.23
CA VAL A 225 -7.54 -8.79 10.64
C VAL A 225 -7.00 -7.61 11.43
N PHE A 226 -5.97 -6.92 10.96
CA PHE A 226 -5.43 -5.74 11.63
C PHE A 226 -6.45 -4.59 11.74
N SER A 227 -7.30 -4.41 10.72
CA SER A 227 -8.39 -3.44 10.76
C SER A 227 -9.43 -3.78 11.84
N CYS A 228 -9.77 -5.06 12.00
CA CYS A 228 -10.64 -5.54 13.08
C CYS A 228 -10.01 -5.37 14.46
N LEU A 229 -8.73 -5.74 14.61
CA LEU A 229 -8.00 -5.58 15.88
C LEU A 229 -8.00 -4.12 16.31
N ARG A 230 -7.64 -3.20 15.41
CA ARG A 230 -7.68 -1.75 15.69
C ARG A 230 -9.04 -1.30 16.21
N MET A 231 -10.12 -1.78 15.61
CA MET A 231 -11.47 -1.45 16.06
C MET A 231 -11.68 -1.92 17.50
N VAL A 232 -11.43 -3.20 17.79
CA VAL A 232 -11.62 -3.79 19.13
C VAL A 232 -10.78 -3.07 20.20
N TYR A 233 -9.51 -2.79 19.91
CA TYR A 233 -8.61 -2.16 20.88
C TYR A 233 -8.94 -0.70 21.15
N ILE A 234 -9.36 0.08 20.13
CA ILE A 234 -9.80 1.47 20.37
C ILE A 234 -11.03 1.53 21.28
N PHE A 235 -11.94 0.56 21.16
CA PHE A 235 -13.08 0.45 22.07
C PHE A 235 -12.68 -0.03 23.47
N ALA A 236 -11.71 -0.94 23.57
CA ALA A 236 -11.24 -1.47 24.85
C ALA A 236 -10.41 -0.45 25.67
N GLU A 237 -9.67 0.45 25.01
CA GLU A 237 -8.83 1.48 25.65
C GLU A 237 -9.55 2.84 25.79
N ASP A 238 -10.88 2.84 25.76
CA ASP A 238 -11.71 4.04 25.93
C ASP A 238 -11.37 5.19 24.96
N SER A 239 -10.81 4.85 23.80
CA SER A 239 -10.27 5.76 22.78
C SER A 239 -9.17 6.71 23.29
N ALA A 240 -8.30 6.25 24.19
CA ALA A 240 -7.09 6.99 24.56
C ALA A 240 -6.30 7.43 23.31
N GLN A 241 -5.82 8.68 23.27
CA GLN A 241 -5.11 9.22 22.10
C GLN A 241 -3.82 8.42 21.79
N ALA A 242 -3.08 8.04 22.84
CA ALA A 242 -1.86 7.23 22.71
C ALA A 242 -2.13 5.87 22.04
N GLY A 243 -3.16 5.16 22.50
CA GLY A 243 -3.63 3.91 21.90
C GLY A 243 -4.05 4.08 20.44
N ARG A 244 -4.85 5.11 20.14
CA ARG A 244 -5.28 5.42 18.78
C ARG A 244 -4.09 5.63 17.83
N ILE A 245 -3.09 6.40 18.24
CA ILE A 245 -1.90 6.67 17.43
C ILE A 245 -1.07 5.41 17.25
N PHE A 246 -0.86 4.61 18.31
CA PHE A 246 -0.12 3.36 18.24
C PHE A 246 -0.74 2.38 17.24
N TRP A 247 -2.03 2.08 17.40
CA TRP A 247 -2.75 1.15 16.54
C TRP A 247 -2.89 1.67 15.11
N SER A 248 -3.02 2.99 14.94
CA SER A 248 -3.00 3.60 13.62
C SER A 248 -1.63 3.47 12.94
N GLY A 249 -0.53 3.74 13.65
CA GLY A 249 0.83 3.64 13.11
C GLY A 249 1.16 2.20 12.67
N LEU A 250 0.77 1.21 13.48
CA LEU A 250 0.91 -0.20 13.14
C LEU A 250 0.13 -0.55 11.86
N LEU A 251 -1.12 -0.09 11.75
CA LEU A 251 -1.94 -0.33 10.57
C LEU A 251 -1.38 0.37 9.32
N VAL A 252 -0.85 1.59 9.45
CA VAL A 252 -0.15 2.31 8.37
C VAL A 252 1.02 1.48 7.82
N MET A 253 1.86 0.95 8.71
CA MET A 253 2.99 0.10 8.33
C MET A 253 2.53 -1.18 7.62
N VAL A 254 1.53 -1.87 8.17
CA VAL A 254 0.98 -3.10 7.58
C VAL A 254 0.39 -2.84 6.19
N CYS A 255 -0.43 -1.79 6.04
CA CYS A 255 -1.04 -1.43 4.76
C CYS A 255 0.01 -1.09 3.70
N ALA A 256 1.05 -0.34 4.08
CA ALA A 256 2.15 -0.01 3.20
C ALA A 256 2.92 -1.26 2.75
N PHE A 257 3.20 -2.19 3.67
CA PHE A 257 3.82 -3.45 3.32
C PHE A 257 2.98 -4.24 2.32
N VAL A 258 1.69 -4.44 2.63
CA VAL A 258 0.75 -5.21 1.79
C VAL A 258 0.61 -4.62 0.39
N ALA A 259 0.42 -3.31 0.27
CA ALA A 259 0.21 -2.64 -1.01
C ALA A 259 1.46 -2.58 -1.89
N ASN A 260 2.66 -2.54 -1.29
CA ASN A 260 3.90 -2.29 -2.02
C ASN A 260 4.77 -3.54 -2.24
N ALA A 261 4.64 -4.57 -1.40
CA ALA A 261 5.40 -5.82 -1.50
C ALA A 261 5.33 -6.50 -2.88
N PRO A 262 4.16 -6.61 -3.57
CA PRO A 262 4.08 -7.31 -4.84
C PRO A 262 4.94 -6.70 -5.93
N ILE A 263 4.99 -5.36 -5.98
CA ILE A 263 5.75 -4.67 -7.01
C ILE A 263 7.24 -4.65 -6.66
N ILE A 264 7.61 -4.42 -5.39
CA ILE A 264 9.02 -4.49 -4.96
C ILE A 264 9.59 -5.86 -5.33
N TYR A 265 8.89 -6.94 -4.98
CA TYR A 265 9.29 -8.29 -5.32
C TYR A 265 9.36 -8.53 -6.85
N GLY A 266 8.38 -8.00 -7.59
CA GLY A 266 8.36 -8.04 -9.06
C GLY A 266 9.60 -7.38 -9.67
N SER A 267 9.96 -6.18 -9.21
CA SER A 267 11.13 -5.43 -9.69
C SER A 267 12.45 -6.12 -9.35
N ILE A 268 12.62 -6.66 -8.15
CA ILE A 268 13.84 -7.41 -7.77
C ILE A 268 14.00 -8.65 -8.67
N THR A 269 12.90 -9.34 -8.98
CA THR A 269 12.93 -10.49 -9.90
C THR A 269 13.33 -10.09 -11.31
N LEU A 270 12.90 -8.92 -11.80
CA LEU A 270 13.29 -8.41 -13.12
C LEU A 270 14.76 -7.99 -13.15
N PHE A 271 15.21 -7.27 -12.14
CA PHE A 271 16.60 -6.84 -12.03
C PHE A 271 17.57 -8.03 -12.00
N THR A 272 17.28 -9.05 -11.18
CA THR A 272 18.13 -10.25 -11.09
C THR A 272 18.17 -11.05 -12.39
N LYS A 273 17.07 -11.07 -13.17
CA LYS A 273 17.04 -11.67 -14.51
C LYS A 273 17.88 -10.88 -15.51
N ASN A 274 17.76 -9.56 -15.52
CA ASN A 274 18.54 -8.70 -16.42
C ASN A 274 20.04 -8.82 -16.14
N VAL A 275 20.45 -8.82 -14.87
CA VAL A 275 21.86 -9.03 -14.48
C VAL A 275 22.39 -10.39 -14.94
N LYS A 276 21.60 -11.47 -14.77
CA LYS A 276 21.98 -12.80 -15.26
C LYS A 276 22.07 -12.85 -16.78
N SER A 277 21.14 -12.22 -17.49
CA SER A 277 21.17 -12.12 -18.96
C SER A 277 22.42 -11.40 -19.44
N SER A 278 22.75 -10.25 -18.85
CA SER A 278 23.97 -9.49 -19.19
C SER A 278 25.26 -10.23 -18.82
N ALA A 279 25.27 -11.01 -17.72
CA ALA A 279 26.42 -11.83 -17.36
C ALA A 279 26.62 -13.02 -18.33
N ALA A 280 25.53 -13.65 -18.78
CA ALA A 280 25.56 -14.70 -19.79
C ALA A 280 26.01 -14.15 -21.16
N GLU A 281 25.50 -12.99 -21.56
CA GLU A 281 25.92 -12.29 -22.78
C GLU A 281 27.41 -11.91 -22.74
N LYS A 282 27.89 -11.41 -21.59
CA LYS A 282 29.32 -11.10 -21.40
C LYS A 282 30.20 -12.35 -21.43
N TYR A 283 29.70 -13.49 -20.95
CA TYR A 283 30.40 -14.78 -21.04
C TYR A 283 30.48 -15.29 -22.50
N VAL A 284 29.39 -15.14 -23.27
CA VAL A 284 29.36 -15.49 -24.70
C VAL A 284 30.31 -14.61 -25.51
N ILE A 285 30.31 -13.29 -25.28
CA ILE A 285 31.20 -12.35 -25.99
C ILE A 285 32.67 -12.56 -25.59
N SER A 286 32.95 -12.83 -24.30
CA SER A 286 34.33 -13.09 -23.83
C SER A 286 34.87 -14.45 -24.30
N GLY A 287 34.01 -15.39 -24.68
CA GLY A 287 34.40 -16.67 -25.30
C GLY A 287 34.71 -16.57 -26.79
N GLN A 288 34.41 -15.44 -27.43
CA GLN A 288 34.57 -15.23 -28.87
C GLN A 288 35.82 -14.39 -29.16
N ASN A 289 36.99 -14.94 -28.84
CA ASN A 289 38.28 -14.39 -29.27
C ASN A 289 38.69 -15.04 -30.61
N PRO A 290 38.74 -14.32 -31.74
CA PRO A 290 39.20 -14.88 -33.00
C PRO A 290 40.73 -14.82 -33.04
N SER A 291 41.41 -15.86 -32.59
CA SER A 291 42.83 -16.04 -32.93
C SER A 291 43.18 -17.49 -33.31
N LYS A 292 43.47 -17.64 -34.60
CA LYS A 292 44.38 -18.57 -35.29
C LYS A 292 44.63 -19.96 -34.66
N GLY A 293 44.28 -21.00 -35.42
CA GLY A 293 44.89 -22.32 -35.24
C GLY A 293 44.20 -23.46 -35.99
N THR A 294 44.57 -23.67 -37.25
CA THR A 294 44.25 -24.87 -38.03
C THR A 294 44.75 -26.13 -37.31
N LYS A 295 43.88 -27.13 -37.09
CA LYS A 295 44.07 -28.58 -37.36
C LYS A 295 43.15 -29.48 -36.49
N GLY A 296 42.47 -30.41 -37.15
CA GLY A 296 42.31 -31.80 -36.65
C GLY A 296 41.03 -32.15 -35.87
N ALA A 297 40.04 -32.67 -36.60
CA ALA A 297 39.10 -33.75 -36.26
C ALA A 297 38.81 -34.10 -34.77
N LYS A 298 37.52 -34.09 -34.40
CA LYS A 298 36.66 -35.29 -34.28
C LYS A 298 35.22 -34.90 -33.94
N SER A 299 34.29 -35.51 -34.65
CA SER A 299 32.84 -35.38 -34.48
C SER A 299 32.39 -35.92 -33.12
N GLY A 300 31.84 -35.04 -32.28
CA GLY A 300 30.93 -35.38 -31.19
C GLY A 300 29.66 -34.58 -31.42
N LEU A 301 28.58 -35.28 -31.78
CA LEU A 301 27.26 -34.72 -32.02
C LEU A 301 26.69 -34.23 -30.69
N ASP A 302 26.75 -32.93 -30.42
CA ASP A 302 26.08 -32.31 -29.27
C ASP A 302 24.99 -31.39 -29.81
N THR A 303 23.76 -31.90 -29.82
CA THR A 303 22.54 -31.21 -30.23
C THR A 303 22.20 -30.10 -29.22
N ASN A 304 22.72 -28.90 -29.46
CA ASN A 304 22.16 -27.68 -28.88
C ASN A 304 21.57 -26.84 -30.02
N VAL A 305 20.28 -27.01 -30.25
CA VAL A 305 19.49 -26.17 -31.16
C VAL A 305 19.38 -24.78 -30.55
N HIS A 306 20.22 -23.86 -31.02
CA HIS A 306 20.07 -22.44 -30.73
C HIS A 306 18.95 -21.88 -31.61
N ILE A 307 17.73 -21.79 -31.06
CA ILE A 307 16.62 -21.09 -31.73
C ILE A 307 16.89 -19.59 -31.66
N THR A 308 17.50 -19.06 -32.72
CA THR A 308 17.63 -17.61 -32.93
C THR A 308 16.39 -17.14 -33.67
N THR A 309 15.45 -16.54 -32.96
CA THR A 309 14.28 -15.90 -33.58
C THR A 309 14.70 -14.55 -34.15
N THR A 310 14.95 -14.50 -35.46
CA THR A 310 15.23 -13.25 -36.19
C THR A 310 13.90 -12.59 -36.59
N TYR A 311 13.65 -11.37 -36.11
CA TYR A 311 12.49 -10.58 -36.54
C TYR A 311 12.87 -9.72 -37.74
N HIS A 312 12.30 -9.99 -38.91
CA HIS A 312 12.32 -9.05 -40.03
C HIS A 312 11.21 -8.03 -39.84
N VAL A 313 11.57 -6.79 -39.50
CA VAL A 313 10.63 -5.66 -39.50
C VAL A 313 10.74 -4.98 -40.86
N THR A 314 9.83 -5.32 -41.77
CA THR A 314 9.62 -4.56 -43.01
C THR A 314 8.73 -3.35 -42.68
N THR A 315 9.34 -2.18 -42.55
CA THR A 315 8.60 -0.90 -42.57
C THR A 315 8.31 -0.52 -44.02
N GLU A 316 7.10 -0.80 -44.49
CA GLU A 316 6.56 -0.12 -45.67
C GLU A 316 6.02 1.26 -45.25
N ALA A 317 6.43 2.28 -45.99
CA ALA A 317 5.93 3.63 -45.89
C ALA A 317 4.64 3.76 -46.72
N GLY A 318 3.50 4.01 -46.06
CA GLY A 318 2.27 4.38 -46.76
C GLY A 318 0.98 3.89 -46.08
N SER A 319 0.18 4.85 -45.62
CA SER A 319 -1.26 4.83 -45.26
C SER A 319 -1.92 3.57 -44.67
N GLU A 320 -2.41 3.75 -43.44
CA GLU A 320 -3.63 3.19 -42.82
C GLU A 320 -3.86 1.67 -42.72
N GLU A 321 -4.25 1.27 -41.50
CA GLU A 321 -4.83 -0.03 -41.09
C GLU A 321 -3.85 -1.19 -40.79
N LYS A 322 -3.26 -1.19 -39.58
CA LYS A 322 -2.48 -2.34 -39.05
C LYS A 322 -3.39 -3.43 -38.48
N ARG A 323 -3.70 -4.43 -39.31
CA ARG A 323 -4.04 -5.79 -38.87
C ARG A 323 -2.76 -6.63 -38.75
N VAL A 324 -2.41 -7.06 -37.54
CA VAL A 324 -1.26 -7.95 -37.31
C VAL A 324 -1.67 -9.38 -37.67
N THR A 325 -1.09 -9.93 -38.73
CA THR A 325 -1.25 -11.35 -39.08
C THR A 325 0.08 -12.04 -38.84
N THR A 326 0.13 -12.95 -37.86
CA THR A 326 1.30 -13.78 -37.55
C THR A 326 1.28 -15.05 -38.40
N VAL A 327 2.27 -15.21 -39.27
CA VAL A 327 2.58 -16.50 -39.91
C VAL A 327 3.88 -17.01 -39.28
N ALA A 328 3.81 -18.17 -38.64
CA ALA A 328 4.99 -18.88 -38.13
C ALA A 328 5.40 -19.91 -39.18
N GLU A 329 6.54 -19.69 -39.82
CA GLU A 329 7.15 -20.66 -40.71
C GLU A 329 8.19 -21.46 -39.91
N GLN A 330 7.95 -22.77 -39.75
CA GLN A 330 8.89 -23.71 -39.16
C GLN A 330 9.72 -24.32 -40.29
N GLU A 331 10.91 -23.79 -40.53
CA GLU A 331 11.94 -24.52 -41.27
C GLU A 331 12.73 -25.39 -40.29
N VAL A 332 12.65 -26.70 -40.50
CA VAL A 332 13.45 -27.71 -39.81
C VAL A 332 14.68 -27.98 -40.69
N VAL A 333 15.86 -27.59 -40.22
CA VAL A 333 17.16 -28.06 -40.71
C VAL A 333 17.98 -28.53 -39.53
#